data_AF-Q1CQN2-F1
#
_entry.id   AF-Q1CQN2-F1
#
_cell.length_a   1.000
_cell.length_b   1.000
_cell.length_c   1.000
_cell.angle_alpha   90.00
_cell.angle_beta   90.00
_cell.angle_gamma   90.00
#
_symmetry.space_group_name_H-M   'P 1'
#
loop_
_entity.id
_entity.type
_entity.pdbx_description
1 polymer ?
#
loop_
_entity_poly.entity_id
_entity_poly.type
_entity_poly.pdbx_seq_one_letter_code
_entity_poly.pdbx_strand_id
1 'polypeptide(L)'
;MTLEERIPIKVLFDRKDAAEWQKLNPVVDDGELVVELDTHRLKVGDGKLNYNDLPYYEGPQGESITKVQLSENGDLSVWIGDKETKLGNIKGQKGDKGTSIADITKVGETLTITLSDDTQKTFSIPNGQKGDRGKGVESARVDEEGNLFVKFEEESEKLVGNIKGQKGDKGDSLKFEDLTSDQIAQIKAKDVDLSAYATKAELKEIDVSKQLADYLSKAEANSTYAKASHKHSLSDITDLNLDRYATKIELQNKASTYHRHRTSDIDGIDEYLKQTDLPQDIVKQSDIRDVVRNAQLSGYVRLADIQYQLNNIGKLKDVATGQYLSVRVVDKGKVPYNTSGLIVFERSGGK
;
A
#
# COMPACT_ATOMS: atom_id res chain seq x y z
N MET A 1 -71.58 49.03 -15.88
CA MET A 1 -70.45 49.45 -15.02
C MET A 1 -71.02 49.72 -13.64
N THR A 2 -70.82 48.80 -12.70
CA THR A 2 -71.12 49.02 -11.28
C THR A 2 -70.00 49.89 -10.70
N LEU A 3 -70.35 51.07 -10.20
CA LEU A 3 -69.44 51.95 -9.48
C LEU A 3 -69.19 51.33 -8.10
N GLU A 4 -67.98 50.83 -7.84
CA GLU A 4 -67.54 50.49 -6.49
C GLU A 4 -67.18 51.78 -5.75
N GLU A 5 -67.95 52.10 -4.70
CA GLU A 5 -67.59 53.12 -3.72
C GLU A 5 -66.68 52.49 -2.66
N ARG A 6 -65.46 53.02 -2.50
CA ARG A 6 -64.50 52.58 -1.48
C ARG A 6 -64.43 53.61 -0.36
N ILE A 7 -65.02 53.30 0.78
CA ILE A 7 -64.95 54.14 1.98
C ILE A 7 -63.73 53.70 2.81
N PRO A 8 -62.74 54.58 3.07
CA PRO A 8 -61.62 54.25 3.92
C PRO A 8 -62.06 54.21 5.40
N ILE A 9 -62.02 53.03 6.00
CA ILE A 9 -62.27 52.84 7.44
C ILE A 9 -60.92 52.84 8.17
N LYS A 10 -60.79 53.70 9.18
CA LYS A 10 -59.68 53.64 10.14
C LYS A 10 -60.18 52.90 11.38
N VAL A 11 -59.73 51.65 11.55
CA VAL A 11 -60.02 50.87 12.76
C VAL A 11 -59.05 51.29 13.86
N LEU A 12 -59.58 51.64 15.02
CA LEU A 12 -58.79 51.91 16.22
C LEU A 12 -58.99 50.75 17.19
N PHE A 13 -57.92 50.04 17.49
CA PHE A 13 -57.91 48.98 18.50
C PHE A 13 -57.73 49.58 19.89
N ASP A 14 -58.25 48.89 20.92
CA ASP A 14 -57.96 49.29 22.29
C ASP A 14 -56.46 49.10 22.57
N ARG A 15 -55.86 50.11 23.19
CA ARG A 15 -54.39 50.26 23.21
C ARG A 15 -53.92 51.00 24.44
N LYS A 16 -52.91 50.47 25.11
CA LYS A 16 -52.29 50.98 26.35
C LYS A 16 -50.84 50.48 26.41
N ASP A 17 -50.07 50.94 27.38
CA ASP A 17 -48.76 50.34 27.66
C ASP A 17 -48.93 48.95 28.33
N ALA A 18 -47.96 48.05 28.17
CA ALA A 18 -48.00 46.69 28.71
C ALA A 18 -48.30 46.66 30.22
N ALA A 19 -47.67 47.56 30.99
CA ALA A 19 -47.89 47.65 32.44
C ALA A 19 -49.32 48.07 32.81
N GLU A 20 -49.95 48.93 32.01
CA GLU A 20 -51.33 49.36 32.22
C GLU A 20 -52.30 48.22 31.91
N TRP A 21 -52.08 47.49 30.81
CA TRP A 21 -52.84 46.29 30.48
C TRP A 21 -52.74 45.23 31.58
N GLN A 22 -51.53 44.95 32.05
CA GLN A 22 -51.29 43.96 33.09
C GLN A 22 -51.96 44.30 34.42
N LYS A 23 -52.04 45.61 34.73
CA LYS A 23 -52.71 46.12 35.93
C LYS A 23 -54.23 46.04 35.84
N LEU A 24 -54.80 46.38 34.67
CA LEU A 24 -56.25 46.33 34.46
C LEU A 24 -56.74 44.88 34.37
N ASN A 25 -55.95 44.03 33.72
CA ASN A 25 -56.19 42.61 33.49
C ASN A 25 -57.64 42.24 33.10
N PRO A 26 -58.24 42.88 32.08
CA PRO A 26 -59.62 42.60 31.69
C PRO A 26 -59.74 41.25 30.95
N VAL A 27 -60.95 40.69 30.90
CA VAL A 27 -61.31 39.66 29.90
C VAL A 27 -61.50 40.37 28.56
N VAL A 28 -60.79 39.92 27.53
CA VAL A 28 -60.86 40.49 26.17
C VAL A 28 -61.83 39.65 25.34
N ASP A 29 -62.71 40.30 24.59
CA ASP A 29 -63.77 39.61 23.84
C ASP A 29 -63.19 38.68 22.76
N ASP A 30 -63.92 37.62 22.43
CA ASP A 30 -63.49 36.63 21.43
C ASP A 30 -63.26 37.30 20.07
N GLY A 31 -62.03 37.21 19.57
CA GLY A 31 -61.58 37.84 18.32
C GLY A 31 -61.22 39.32 18.42
N GLU A 32 -61.33 39.95 19.59
CA GLU A 32 -60.90 41.34 19.78
C GLU A 32 -59.36 41.46 19.85
N LEU A 33 -58.82 42.43 19.11
CA LEU A 33 -57.38 42.74 19.07
C LEU A 33 -57.06 43.87 20.05
N VAL A 34 -56.13 43.62 20.96
CA VAL A 34 -55.58 44.62 21.89
C VAL A 34 -54.09 44.84 21.64
N VAL A 35 -53.64 46.08 21.76
CA VAL A 35 -52.27 46.49 21.40
C VAL A 35 -51.52 47.05 22.62
N GLU A 36 -50.30 46.56 22.84
CA GLU A 36 -49.31 47.16 23.73
C GLU A 36 -48.50 48.22 22.96
N LEU A 37 -48.60 49.49 23.36
CA LEU A 37 -47.99 50.63 22.65
C LEU A 37 -46.47 50.69 22.81
N ASP A 38 -45.95 50.26 23.95
CA ASP A 38 -44.52 50.30 24.30
C ASP A 38 -43.74 49.10 23.73
N THR A 39 -44.28 47.89 23.87
CA THR A 39 -43.63 46.65 23.41
C THR A 39 -43.92 46.33 21.93
N HIS A 40 -44.89 47.03 21.32
CA HIS A 40 -45.38 46.78 19.98
C HIS A 40 -45.90 45.35 19.77
N ARG A 41 -46.42 44.74 20.84
CA ARG A 41 -47.04 43.42 20.82
C ARG A 41 -48.56 43.54 20.81
N LEU A 42 -49.22 42.46 20.41
CA LEU A 42 -50.67 42.40 20.39
C LEU A 42 -51.15 41.05 20.90
N LYS A 43 -52.35 41.02 21.44
CA LYS A 43 -53.06 39.80 21.85
C LYS A 43 -54.44 39.78 21.20
N VAL A 44 -54.98 38.58 21.01
CA VAL A 44 -56.35 38.36 20.54
C VAL A 44 -57.14 37.73 21.68
N GLY A 45 -58.28 38.30 22.04
CA GLY A 45 -59.15 37.74 23.06
C GLY A 45 -59.80 36.42 22.62
N ASP A 46 -60.06 35.55 23.59
CA ASP A 46 -60.81 34.30 23.42
C ASP A 46 -62.17 34.34 24.15
N GLY A 47 -62.54 35.51 24.68
CA GLY A 47 -63.77 35.76 25.45
C GLY A 47 -63.79 35.09 26.83
N LYS A 48 -62.68 34.50 27.29
CA LYS A 48 -62.62 33.69 28.52
C LYS A 48 -61.48 34.08 29.45
N LEU A 49 -60.28 34.22 28.90
CA LEU A 49 -59.07 34.51 29.64
C LEU A 49 -58.93 36.01 29.89
N ASN A 50 -58.31 36.34 31.03
CA ASN A 50 -57.88 37.71 31.28
C ASN A 50 -56.63 38.01 30.46
N TYR A 51 -56.37 39.30 30.23
CA TYR A 51 -55.24 39.81 29.49
C TYR A 51 -53.89 39.15 29.83
N ASN A 52 -53.59 38.96 31.12
CA ASN A 52 -52.33 38.38 31.59
C ASN A 52 -52.16 36.92 31.19
N ASP A 53 -53.27 36.20 31.01
CA ASP A 53 -53.30 34.78 30.66
C ASP A 53 -53.41 34.54 29.15
N LEU A 54 -53.74 35.58 28.36
CA LEU A 54 -53.78 35.50 26.91
C LEU A 54 -52.37 35.35 26.32
N PRO A 55 -52.16 34.47 25.33
CA PRO A 55 -50.91 34.41 24.59
C PRO A 55 -50.73 35.66 23.73
N TYR A 56 -49.47 36.00 23.43
CA TYR A 56 -49.20 36.96 22.38
C TYR A 56 -49.58 36.37 21.02
N TYR A 57 -50.09 37.21 20.13
CA TYR A 57 -50.24 36.81 18.74
C TYR A 57 -48.86 36.76 18.09
N GLU A 58 -48.42 35.55 17.77
CA GLU A 58 -47.21 35.30 17.02
C GLU A 58 -47.60 34.97 15.58
N GLY A 59 -46.89 35.56 14.62
CA GLY A 59 -47.06 35.21 13.21
C GLY A 59 -46.68 33.75 12.95
N PRO A 60 -47.05 33.18 11.79
CA PRO A 60 -46.58 31.85 11.42
C PRO A 60 -45.05 31.79 11.46
N GLN A 61 -44.51 30.68 11.98
CA GLN A 61 -43.08 30.45 12.03
C GLN A 61 -42.46 30.62 10.63
N GLY A 62 -41.43 31.45 10.53
CA GLY A 62 -40.74 31.69 9.26
C GLY A 62 -40.02 30.42 8.77
N GLU A 63 -40.08 30.16 7.47
CA GLU A 63 -39.36 29.02 6.89
C GLU A 63 -37.84 29.24 7.04
N SER A 64 -37.17 28.30 7.70
CA SER A 64 -35.73 28.31 7.92
C SER A 64 -35.03 27.31 7.02
N ILE A 65 -33.70 27.42 6.88
CA ILE A 65 -32.91 26.38 6.23
C ILE A 65 -32.99 25.12 7.10
N THR A 66 -33.63 24.08 6.59
CA THR A 66 -33.80 22.80 7.30
C THR A 66 -32.69 21.82 6.94
N LYS A 67 -32.13 21.94 5.73
CA LYS A 67 -31.13 21.02 5.21
C LYS A 67 -30.23 21.69 4.18
N VAL A 68 -28.97 21.30 4.17
CA VAL A 68 -28.00 21.61 3.11
C VAL A 68 -27.38 20.29 2.67
N GLN A 69 -27.30 20.07 1.35
CA GLN A 69 -26.71 18.86 0.78
C GLN A 69 -25.83 19.21 -0.41
N LEU A 70 -24.65 18.59 -0.45
CA LEU A 70 -23.77 18.58 -1.60
C LEU A 70 -23.83 17.19 -2.24
N SER A 71 -24.13 17.13 -3.53
CA SER A 71 -24.10 15.87 -4.29
C SER A 71 -22.67 15.49 -4.71
N GLU A 72 -22.46 14.24 -5.11
CA GLU A 72 -21.13 13.74 -5.53
C GLU A 72 -20.57 14.48 -6.76
N ASN A 73 -21.45 14.90 -7.66
CA ASN A 73 -21.11 15.68 -8.84
C ASN A 73 -20.89 17.17 -8.52
N GLY A 74 -21.09 17.61 -7.26
CA GLY A 74 -20.77 18.96 -6.80
C GLY A 74 -21.94 19.95 -6.78
N ASP A 75 -23.18 19.51 -6.99
CA ASP A 75 -24.34 20.38 -6.93
C ASP A 75 -24.75 20.65 -5.48
N LEU A 76 -24.84 21.93 -5.13
CA LEU A 76 -25.30 22.39 -3.84
C LEU A 76 -26.83 22.60 -3.86
N SER A 77 -27.52 21.93 -2.94
CA SER A 77 -28.95 22.09 -2.66
C SER A 77 -29.17 22.56 -1.23
N VAL A 78 -30.11 23.49 -1.06
CA VAL A 78 -30.56 24.01 0.24
C VAL A 78 -32.07 23.86 0.33
N TRP A 79 -32.58 23.35 1.45
CA TRP A 79 -34.01 23.26 1.72
C TRP A 79 -34.42 24.38 2.66
N ILE A 80 -35.48 25.10 2.28
CA ILE A 80 -36.18 26.08 3.13
C ILE A 80 -37.54 25.46 3.42
N GLY A 81 -37.79 25.07 4.66
CA GLY A 81 -38.89 24.15 4.99
C GLY A 81 -38.75 22.81 4.25
N ASP A 82 -39.77 22.43 3.48
CA ASP A 82 -39.79 21.21 2.65
C ASP A 82 -39.36 21.47 1.19
N LYS A 83 -39.09 22.72 0.83
CA LYS A 83 -38.82 23.11 -0.56
C LYS A 83 -37.31 23.09 -0.85
N GLU A 84 -36.90 22.25 -1.80
CA GLU A 84 -35.53 22.23 -2.32
C GLU A 84 -35.26 23.44 -3.23
N THR A 85 -34.14 24.12 -3.02
CA THR A 85 -33.56 25.12 -3.93
C THR A 85 -32.17 24.65 -4.36
N LYS A 86 -31.97 24.51 -5.68
CA LYS A 86 -30.67 24.14 -6.25
C LYS A 86 -29.84 25.39 -6.55
N LEU A 87 -28.71 25.55 -5.87
CA LEU A 87 -27.78 26.68 -6.07
C LEU A 87 -26.82 26.39 -7.24
N GLY A 88 -26.64 25.11 -7.58
CA GLY A 88 -25.85 24.64 -8.72
C GLY A 88 -24.50 24.09 -8.31
N ASN A 89 -23.66 23.84 -9.30
CA ASN A 89 -22.37 23.18 -9.09
C ASN A 89 -21.37 24.12 -8.40
N ILE A 90 -20.80 23.67 -7.29
CA ILE A 90 -19.75 24.38 -6.54
C ILE A 90 -18.40 23.65 -6.60
N LYS A 91 -18.32 22.53 -7.30
CA LYS A 91 -17.07 21.78 -7.51
C LYS A 91 -16.40 22.33 -8.77
N GLY A 92 -15.24 22.96 -8.59
CA GLY A 92 -14.49 23.52 -9.73
C GLY A 92 -14.26 22.48 -10.82
N GLN A 93 -14.51 22.86 -12.09
CA GLN A 93 -14.17 22.02 -13.23
C GLN A 93 -12.65 21.81 -13.32
N LYS A 94 -12.26 20.69 -13.93
CA LYS A 94 -10.85 20.33 -14.16
C LYS A 94 -10.19 21.37 -15.07
N GLY A 95 -9.19 22.08 -14.56
CA GLY A 95 -8.20 22.81 -15.36
C GLY A 95 -8.52 24.25 -15.76
N ASP A 96 -9.77 24.68 -15.72
CA ASP A 96 -10.12 26.08 -16.00
C ASP A 96 -10.20 26.92 -14.72
N LYS A 97 -9.80 28.19 -14.79
CA LYS A 97 -9.93 29.15 -13.69
C LYS A 97 -11.39 29.13 -13.23
N GLY A 98 -11.65 28.54 -12.06
CA GLY A 98 -13.03 28.37 -11.57
C GLY A 98 -13.76 29.70 -11.54
N THR A 99 -15.00 29.72 -12.03
CA THR A 99 -15.83 30.91 -12.00
C THR A 99 -16.16 31.27 -10.55
N SER A 100 -15.69 32.42 -10.07
CA SER A 100 -15.96 32.91 -8.72
C SER A 100 -17.18 33.81 -8.70
N ILE A 101 -17.75 34.07 -7.52
CA ILE A 101 -18.78 35.11 -7.37
C ILE A 101 -18.11 36.47 -7.55
N ALA A 102 -18.62 37.28 -8.48
CA ALA A 102 -18.17 38.65 -8.72
C ALA A 102 -19.01 39.65 -7.91
N ASP A 103 -20.32 39.44 -7.83
CA ASP A 103 -21.22 40.32 -7.08
C ASP A 103 -22.49 39.59 -6.60
N ILE A 104 -23.11 40.11 -5.54
CA ILE A 104 -24.40 39.65 -5.02
C ILE A 104 -25.27 40.87 -4.74
N THR A 105 -26.36 41.01 -5.48
CA THR A 105 -27.29 42.15 -5.34
C THR A 105 -28.70 41.65 -5.03
N LYS A 106 -29.36 42.25 -4.02
CA LYS A 106 -30.78 42.03 -3.71
C LYS A 106 -31.59 43.28 -4.06
N VAL A 107 -32.59 43.13 -4.93
CA VAL A 107 -33.57 44.18 -5.25
C VAL A 107 -34.97 43.63 -5.02
N GLY A 108 -35.67 44.17 -4.03
CA GLY A 108 -37.00 43.69 -3.63
C GLY A 108 -36.96 42.21 -3.21
N GLU A 109 -37.76 41.39 -3.89
CA GLU A 109 -37.86 39.94 -3.69
C GLU A 109 -36.94 39.13 -4.61
N THR A 110 -36.01 39.79 -5.32
CA THR A 110 -35.09 39.10 -6.23
C THR A 110 -33.67 39.22 -5.72
N LEU A 111 -32.98 38.09 -5.58
CA LEU A 111 -31.55 38.00 -5.36
C LEU A 111 -30.88 37.62 -6.67
N THR A 112 -29.89 38.40 -7.09
CA THR A 112 -29.07 38.14 -8.27
C THR A 112 -27.62 37.89 -7.83
N ILE A 113 -27.05 36.76 -8.26
CA ILE A 113 -25.65 36.42 -8.10
C ILE A 113 -24.99 36.55 -9.48
N THR A 114 -23.97 37.41 -9.58
CA THR A 114 -23.16 37.59 -10.78
C THR A 114 -21.86 36.82 -10.60
N LEU A 115 -21.52 35.98 -11.57
CA LEU A 115 -20.28 35.21 -11.58
C LEU A 115 -19.18 35.98 -12.33
N SER A 116 -17.92 35.58 -12.15
CA SER A 116 -16.75 36.24 -12.77
C SER A 116 -16.65 36.09 -14.29
N ASP A 117 -17.53 35.29 -14.89
CA ASP A 117 -17.73 35.16 -16.34
C ASP A 117 -18.96 35.95 -16.84
N ASP A 118 -19.47 36.87 -16.01
CA ASP A 118 -20.68 37.68 -16.23
C ASP A 118 -22.00 36.90 -16.29
N THR A 119 -21.98 35.59 -16.03
CA THR A 119 -23.22 34.80 -15.90
C THR A 119 -24.00 35.26 -14.67
N GLN A 120 -25.31 35.46 -14.81
CA GLN A 120 -26.18 35.83 -13.70
C GLN A 120 -27.15 34.69 -13.35
N LYS A 121 -27.29 34.43 -12.05
CA LYS A 121 -28.36 33.58 -11.50
C LYS A 121 -29.29 34.39 -10.62
N THR A 122 -30.59 34.28 -10.90
CA THR A 122 -31.64 35.00 -10.17
C THR A 122 -32.49 34.03 -9.36
N PHE A 123 -32.78 34.40 -8.11
CA PHE A 123 -33.65 33.65 -7.21
C PHE A 123 -34.77 34.56 -6.71
N SER A 124 -36.02 34.11 -6.79
CA SER A 124 -37.12 34.75 -6.09
C SER A 124 -37.07 34.37 -4.62
N ILE A 125 -36.89 35.37 -3.77
CA ILE A 125 -36.95 35.30 -2.32
C ILE A 125 -38.10 36.21 -1.87
N PRO A 126 -39.35 35.69 -1.80
CA PRO A 126 -40.49 36.46 -1.34
C PRO A 126 -40.21 36.99 0.07
N ASN A 127 -40.59 38.24 0.34
CA ASN A 127 -40.44 38.80 1.68
C ASN A 127 -41.54 38.21 2.57
N GLY A 128 -41.20 37.18 3.37
CA GLY A 128 -42.07 36.67 4.42
C GLY A 128 -42.27 37.69 5.54
N GLN A 129 -43.40 37.61 6.25
CA GLN A 129 -43.53 38.30 7.54
C GLN A 129 -42.43 37.78 8.49
N LYS A 130 -41.86 38.69 9.29
CA LYS A 130 -40.74 38.41 10.18
C LYS A 130 -41.17 37.43 11.28
N GLY A 131 -41.01 36.14 11.03
CA GLY A 131 -41.04 35.12 12.07
C GLY A 131 -39.82 35.22 12.98
N ASP A 132 -39.83 34.49 14.09
CA ASP A 132 -38.66 34.39 14.95
C ASP A 132 -37.43 33.95 14.15
N ARG A 133 -36.27 34.52 14.50
CA ARG A 133 -35.01 34.21 13.84
C ARG A 133 -34.74 32.71 13.99
N GLY A 134 -34.78 31.96 12.89
CA GLY A 134 -34.30 30.58 12.84
C GLY A 134 -32.79 30.51 13.11
N LYS A 135 -32.31 29.33 13.51
CA LYS A 135 -30.89 29.10 13.80
C LYS A 135 -30.02 29.47 12.60
N GLY A 136 -29.18 30.48 12.76
CA GLY A 136 -28.25 30.93 11.74
C GLY A 136 -27.06 29.98 11.57
N VAL A 137 -26.32 30.15 10.47
CA VAL A 137 -24.95 29.61 10.39
C VAL A 137 -24.06 30.49 11.26
N GLU A 138 -23.45 29.89 12.28
CA GLU A 138 -22.51 30.55 13.19
C GLU A 138 -21.12 30.64 12.55
N SER A 139 -20.68 29.60 11.85
CA SER A 139 -19.42 29.60 11.09
C SER A 139 -19.38 28.51 10.02
N ALA A 140 -18.52 28.71 9.02
CA ALA A 140 -18.17 27.69 8.04
C ALA A 140 -16.66 27.71 7.79
N ARG A 141 -16.02 26.54 7.71
CA ARG A 141 -14.60 26.43 7.40
C ARG A 141 -14.29 25.21 6.54
N VAL A 142 -13.10 25.21 5.95
CA VAL A 142 -12.56 24.10 5.17
C VAL A 142 -11.22 23.69 5.78
N ASP A 143 -10.99 22.39 5.97
CA ASP A 143 -9.69 21.88 6.45
C ASP A 143 -8.67 21.68 5.30
N GLU A 144 -7.47 21.21 5.63
CA GLU A 144 -6.39 21.01 4.65
C GLU A 144 -6.70 19.89 3.63
N GLU A 145 -7.52 18.92 4.07
CA GLU A 145 -8.05 17.82 3.28
C GLU A 145 -9.19 18.27 2.34
N GLY A 146 -9.71 19.50 2.51
CA GLY A 146 -10.77 20.08 1.71
C GLY A 146 -12.17 19.68 2.16
N ASN A 147 -12.34 19.23 3.40
CA ASN A 147 -13.63 18.95 4.01
C ASN A 147 -14.28 20.26 4.49
N LEU A 148 -15.52 20.50 4.05
CA LEU A 148 -16.34 21.63 4.45
C LEU A 148 -17.10 21.31 5.74
N PHE A 149 -16.86 22.12 6.76
CA PHE A 149 -17.57 22.09 8.03
C PHE A 149 -18.47 23.32 8.18
N VAL A 150 -19.67 23.11 8.71
CA VAL A 150 -20.63 24.18 9.00
C VAL A 150 -21.14 24.01 10.43
N LYS A 151 -21.12 25.10 11.20
CA LYS A 151 -21.69 25.17 12.54
C LYS A 151 -22.95 26.03 12.49
N PHE A 152 -24.08 25.47 12.93
CA PHE A 152 -25.31 26.22 13.17
C PHE A 152 -25.33 26.74 14.60
N GLU A 153 -26.04 27.84 14.84
CA GLU A 153 -26.25 28.38 16.18
C GLU A 153 -26.78 27.28 17.13
N GLU A 154 -26.18 27.20 18.33
CA GLU A 154 -26.54 26.23 19.38
C GLU A 154 -26.29 24.75 19.02
N GLU A 155 -25.56 24.48 17.93
CA GLU A 155 -25.23 23.14 17.50
C GLU A 155 -23.71 22.90 17.42
N SER A 156 -23.34 21.63 17.52
CA SER A 156 -21.99 21.19 17.19
C SER A 156 -21.76 21.33 15.70
N GLU A 157 -20.51 21.62 15.34
CA GLU A 157 -20.11 21.68 13.95
C GLU A 157 -20.29 20.34 13.22
N LYS A 158 -20.72 20.42 11.95
CA LYS A 158 -21.05 19.28 11.11
C LYS A 158 -20.23 19.28 9.82
N LEU A 159 -19.67 18.13 9.49
CA LEU A 159 -19.07 17.86 8.18
C LEU A 159 -20.18 17.76 7.12
N VAL A 160 -20.12 18.62 6.10
CA VAL A 160 -21.14 18.71 5.03
C VAL A 160 -20.67 18.02 3.74
N GLY A 161 -19.36 17.90 3.52
CA GLY A 161 -18.79 17.16 2.39
C GLY A 161 -17.36 17.57 2.08
N ASN A 162 -16.73 16.92 1.10
CA ASN A 162 -15.41 17.30 0.59
C ASN A 162 -15.55 18.14 -0.69
N ILE A 163 -14.87 19.28 -0.72
CA ILE A 163 -14.89 20.26 -1.82
C ILE A 163 -13.59 20.28 -2.64
N LYS A 164 -12.61 19.41 -2.31
CA LYS A 164 -11.34 19.35 -3.02
C LYS A 164 -11.54 18.72 -4.40
N GLY A 165 -11.16 19.45 -5.44
CA GLY A 165 -11.09 18.91 -6.80
C GLY A 165 -10.06 17.79 -6.90
N GLN A 166 -10.21 16.90 -7.88
CA GLN A 166 -9.17 15.93 -8.20
C GLN A 166 -7.88 16.67 -8.61
N LYS A 167 -6.72 16.11 -8.26
CA LYS A 167 -5.44 16.61 -8.77
C LYS A 167 -5.50 16.58 -10.30
N GLY A 168 -5.26 17.74 -10.93
CA GLY A 168 -5.22 17.82 -12.38
C GLY A 168 -4.20 16.86 -12.97
N ASP A 169 -4.47 16.37 -14.17
CA ASP A 169 -3.49 15.56 -14.90
C ASP A 169 -2.22 16.39 -15.08
N LYS A 170 -1.08 15.73 -15.04
CA LYS A 170 0.19 16.38 -15.35
C LYS A 170 0.08 16.92 -16.78
N GLY A 171 0.27 18.23 -16.95
CA GLY A 171 0.25 18.85 -18.28
C GLY A 171 1.22 18.15 -19.21
N ASP A 172 0.91 18.15 -20.51
CA ASP A 172 1.76 17.55 -21.51
C ASP A 172 3.19 18.10 -21.43
N SER A 173 4.17 17.23 -21.64
CA SER A 173 5.57 17.65 -21.66
C SER A 173 5.81 18.53 -22.88
N LEU A 174 6.44 19.69 -22.66
CA LEU A 174 6.87 20.59 -23.73
C LEU A 174 7.71 19.82 -24.75
N LYS A 175 7.25 19.79 -26.00
CA LYS A 175 7.97 19.24 -27.13
C LYS A 175 8.69 20.37 -27.86
N PHE A 176 9.71 20.03 -28.63
CA PHE A 176 10.47 21.04 -29.39
C PHE A 176 9.59 21.72 -30.45
N GLU A 177 8.58 21.01 -30.95
CA GLU A 177 7.59 21.51 -31.91
C GLU A 177 6.63 22.54 -31.29
N ASP A 178 6.54 22.61 -29.96
CA ASP A 178 5.72 23.60 -29.24
C ASP A 178 6.44 24.96 -29.13
N LEU A 179 7.72 25.03 -29.51
CA LEU A 179 8.50 26.26 -29.49
C LEU A 179 8.26 27.07 -30.75
N THR A 180 8.05 28.38 -30.56
CA THR A 180 8.01 29.35 -31.67
C THR A 180 9.36 29.43 -32.38
N SER A 181 9.34 29.84 -33.65
CA SER A 181 10.57 30.03 -34.43
C SER A 181 11.56 30.99 -33.76
N ASP A 182 11.07 32.01 -33.06
CA ASP A 182 11.89 32.97 -32.32
C ASP A 182 12.56 32.34 -31.09
N GLN A 183 11.84 31.48 -30.35
CA GLN A 183 12.41 30.72 -29.23
C GLN A 183 13.47 29.74 -29.70
N ILE A 184 13.24 29.06 -30.83
CA ILE A 184 14.22 28.17 -31.46
C ILE A 184 15.45 28.96 -31.89
N ALA A 185 15.27 30.15 -32.47
CA ALA A 185 16.38 31.02 -32.85
C ALA A 185 17.20 31.47 -31.63
N GLN A 186 16.56 31.81 -30.51
CA GLN A 186 17.25 32.17 -29.27
C GLN A 186 18.05 31.01 -28.67
N ILE A 187 17.53 29.77 -28.75
CA ILE A 187 18.27 28.58 -28.29
C ILE A 187 19.46 28.30 -29.20
N LYS A 188 19.30 28.44 -30.52
CA LYS A 188 20.38 28.24 -31.51
C LYS A 188 21.42 29.35 -31.52
N ALA A 189 21.03 30.57 -31.15
CA ALA A 189 21.90 31.75 -31.14
C ALA A 189 22.79 31.86 -29.89
N LYS A 190 22.62 30.97 -28.90
CA LYS A 190 23.68 30.77 -27.90
C LYS A 190 24.81 30.06 -28.61
N ASP A 191 25.86 30.79 -28.94
CA ASP A 191 27.16 30.26 -29.37
C ASP A 191 27.65 29.25 -28.32
N VAL A 192 27.26 27.99 -28.48
CA VAL A 192 27.82 26.89 -27.71
C VAL A 192 29.10 26.52 -28.43
N ASP A 193 30.23 26.90 -27.84
CA ASP A 193 31.54 26.51 -28.33
C ASP A 193 31.71 24.99 -28.18
N LEU A 194 31.55 24.29 -29.30
CA LEU A 194 31.73 22.85 -29.41
C LEU A 194 33.12 22.49 -29.97
N SER A 195 34.06 23.44 -30.05
CA SER A 195 35.42 23.21 -30.56
C SER A 195 36.20 22.17 -29.76
N ALA A 196 35.82 21.91 -28.50
CA ALA A 196 36.39 20.86 -27.68
C ALA A 196 35.88 19.44 -28.01
N TYR A 197 34.89 19.30 -28.90
CA TYR A 197 34.28 18.01 -29.25
C TYR A 197 34.68 17.58 -30.65
N ALA A 198 35.08 16.31 -30.79
CA ALA A 198 35.43 15.72 -32.07
C ALA A 198 34.20 15.60 -32.98
N THR A 199 34.34 16.07 -34.21
CA THR A 199 33.36 15.94 -35.28
C THR A 199 33.30 14.52 -35.83
N LYS A 200 32.20 14.19 -36.50
CA LYS A 200 32.06 12.90 -37.21
C LYS A 200 33.12 12.70 -38.30
N ALA A 201 33.67 13.77 -38.85
CA ALA A 201 34.76 13.69 -39.83
C ALA A 201 36.07 13.32 -39.13
N GLU A 202 36.41 13.99 -38.02
CA GLU A 202 37.62 13.72 -37.24
C GLU A 202 37.60 12.29 -36.65
N LEU A 203 36.45 11.82 -36.15
CA LEU A 203 36.33 10.45 -35.62
C LEU A 203 36.53 9.36 -36.70
N LYS A 204 36.26 9.65 -37.98
CA LYS A 204 36.48 8.70 -39.07
C LYS A 204 37.96 8.54 -39.42
N GLU A 205 38.79 9.51 -39.08
CA GLU A 205 40.23 9.48 -39.36
C GLU A 205 41.04 8.84 -38.22
N ILE A 206 40.42 8.53 -37.08
CA ILE A 206 41.07 7.84 -35.96
C ILE A 206 41.25 6.36 -36.30
N ASP A 207 42.49 5.98 -36.61
CA ASP A 207 42.89 4.58 -36.80
C ASP A 207 43.06 3.86 -35.45
N VAL A 208 42.03 3.13 -35.04
CA VAL A 208 42.05 2.27 -33.83
C VAL A 208 42.65 0.88 -34.08
N SER A 209 43.07 0.57 -35.30
CA SER A 209 43.54 -0.78 -35.69
C SER A 209 44.77 -1.23 -34.88
N LYS A 210 45.60 -0.28 -34.43
CA LYS A 210 46.76 -0.57 -33.57
C LYS A 210 46.40 -0.95 -32.13
N GLN A 211 45.20 -0.58 -31.65
CA GLN A 211 44.74 -0.92 -30.29
C GLN A 211 44.15 -2.34 -30.21
N LEU A 212 43.84 -2.94 -31.36
CA LEU A 212 43.29 -4.30 -31.45
C LEU A 212 44.35 -5.38 -31.74
N ALA A 213 45.64 -5.02 -31.81
CA ALA A 213 46.71 -5.93 -32.22
C ALA A 213 46.86 -7.17 -31.31
N ASP A 214 46.43 -7.08 -30.04
CA ASP A 214 46.51 -8.16 -29.06
C ASP A 214 45.25 -9.06 -29.02
N TYR A 215 44.22 -8.75 -29.84
CA TYR A 215 42.98 -9.51 -29.88
C TYR A 215 42.86 -10.30 -31.17
N LEU A 216 42.77 -11.63 -31.06
CA LEU A 216 42.46 -12.53 -32.17
C LEU A 216 41.12 -12.14 -32.82
N SER A 217 41.10 -12.01 -34.14
CA SER A 217 39.85 -11.79 -34.85
C SER A 217 38.92 -12.99 -34.71
N LYS A 218 37.61 -12.76 -34.85
CA LYS A 218 36.59 -13.82 -34.78
C LYS A 218 36.83 -14.93 -35.82
N ALA A 219 37.47 -14.61 -36.95
CA ALA A 219 37.84 -15.57 -37.97
C ALA A 219 39.03 -16.45 -37.54
N GLU A 220 40.06 -15.85 -36.94
CA GLU A 220 41.23 -16.58 -36.44
C GLU A 220 40.85 -17.47 -35.25
N ALA A 221 40.04 -16.96 -34.32
CA ALA A 221 39.55 -17.74 -33.18
C ALA A 221 38.72 -18.98 -33.64
N ASN A 222 37.87 -18.81 -34.65
CA ASN A 222 37.10 -19.91 -35.22
C ASN A 222 37.98 -20.94 -35.96
N SER A 223 39.07 -20.51 -36.59
CA SER A 223 40.01 -21.42 -37.25
C SER A 223 40.84 -22.22 -36.24
N THR A 224 41.26 -21.60 -35.14
CA THR A 224 42.18 -22.22 -34.17
C THR A 224 41.45 -23.10 -33.14
N TYR A 225 40.25 -22.71 -32.71
CA TYR A 225 39.59 -23.36 -31.56
C TYR A 225 38.29 -24.10 -31.91
N ALA A 226 37.71 -23.95 -33.11
CA ALA A 226 36.39 -24.49 -33.43
C ALA A 226 36.39 -25.55 -34.55
N LYS A 227 36.99 -26.72 -34.28
CA LYS A 227 36.42 -28.02 -34.71
C LYS A 227 36.67 -29.09 -33.64
N ALA A 228 35.96 -29.00 -32.52
CA ALA A 228 35.78 -30.12 -31.60
C ALA A 228 34.84 -31.18 -32.23
N SER A 229 35.27 -31.79 -33.34
CA SER A 229 34.61 -32.96 -33.89
C SER A 229 35.67 -34.03 -34.15
N HIS A 230 35.99 -34.81 -33.13
CA HIS A 230 36.63 -36.11 -33.32
C HIS A 230 35.48 -37.13 -33.48
N LYS A 231 35.35 -37.69 -34.69
CA LYS A 231 34.42 -38.81 -34.94
C LYS A 231 35.20 -40.10 -34.72
N HIS A 232 34.75 -40.92 -33.76
CA HIS A 232 35.21 -42.30 -33.65
C HIS A 232 34.50 -43.16 -34.70
N SER A 233 35.26 -44.05 -35.33
CA SER A 233 34.77 -45.05 -36.27
C SER A 233 34.84 -46.43 -35.61
N LEU A 234 34.02 -47.38 -36.05
CA LEU A 234 34.07 -48.77 -35.55
C LEU A 234 35.46 -49.42 -35.73
N SER A 235 36.28 -48.88 -36.63
CA SER A 235 37.68 -49.26 -36.84
C SER A 235 38.60 -49.00 -35.66
N ASP A 236 38.20 -48.14 -34.72
CA ASP A 236 39.06 -47.68 -33.63
C ASP A 236 39.15 -48.72 -32.49
N ILE A 237 38.43 -49.85 -32.60
CA ILE A 237 38.41 -50.94 -31.63
C ILE A 237 39.17 -52.13 -32.22
N THR A 238 40.43 -52.32 -31.80
CA THR A 238 41.30 -53.38 -32.34
C THR A 238 41.03 -54.79 -31.80
N ASP A 239 40.16 -54.96 -30.80
CA ASP A 239 39.96 -56.24 -30.09
C ASP A 239 38.49 -56.73 -30.03
N LEU A 240 37.67 -56.40 -31.04
CA LEU A 240 36.30 -56.92 -31.12
C LEU A 240 36.29 -58.32 -31.77
N ASN A 241 36.31 -59.36 -30.93
CA ASN A 241 35.94 -60.71 -31.35
C ASN A 241 34.43 -60.76 -31.65
N LEU A 242 34.09 -60.68 -32.93
CA LEU A 242 32.73 -60.58 -33.48
C LEU A 242 31.87 -61.85 -33.29
N ASP A 243 32.45 -62.97 -32.84
CA ASP A 243 31.71 -64.24 -32.71
C ASP A 243 30.90 -64.34 -31.41
N ARG A 244 30.99 -63.37 -30.50
CA ARG A 244 30.37 -63.47 -29.15
C ARG A 244 29.30 -62.44 -28.80
N TYR A 245 28.99 -61.48 -29.67
CA TYR A 245 27.94 -60.49 -29.40
C TYR A 245 26.99 -60.34 -30.58
N ALA A 246 25.81 -60.91 -30.42
CA ALA A 246 24.71 -60.80 -31.36
C ALA A 246 24.09 -59.40 -31.30
N THR A 247 24.13 -58.72 -32.45
CA THR A 247 23.43 -57.49 -32.80
C THR A 247 24.02 -56.15 -32.34
N LYS A 248 24.12 -55.25 -33.33
CA LYS A 248 24.59 -53.85 -33.26
C LYS A 248 23.90 -53.00 -32.18
N ILE A 249 22.68 -53.38 -31.79
CA ILE A 249 21.85 -52.67 -30.80
C ILE A 249 22.39 -52.84 -29.38
N GLU A 250 22.89 -54.02 -29.01
CA GLU A 250 23.45 -54.26 -27.66
C GLU A 250 24.77 -53.50 -27.45
N LEU A 251 25.58 -53.37 -28.51
CA LEU A 251 26.82 -52.58 -28.49
C LEU A 251 26.54 -51.07 -28.37
N GLN A 252 25.50 -50.56 -29.06
CA GLN A 252 25.06 -49.16 -28.95
C GLN A 252 24.51 -48.82 -27.55
N ASN A 253 23.82 -49.76 -26.91
CA ASN A 253 23.33 -49.57 -25.54
C ASN A 253 24.47 -49.62 -24.51
N LYS A 254 25.49 -50.48 -24.70
CA LYS A 254 26.67 -50.49 -23.81
C LYS A 254 27.52 -49.21 -23.91
N ALA A 255 27.69 -48.65 -25.10
CA ALA A 255 28.34 -47.35 -25.29
C ALA A 255 27.60 -46.20 -24.55
N SER A 256 26.28 -46.35 -24.38
CA SER A 256 25.43 -45.37 -23.70
C SER A 256 25.36 -45.56 -22.18
N THR A 257 25.82 -46.69 -21.65
CA THR A 257 25.62 -47.02 -20.22
C THR A 257 26.78 -46.59 -19.32
N TYR A 258 28.03 -46.56 -19.81
CA TYR A 258 29.16 -46.00 -19.06
C TYR A 258 30.19 -45.38 -19.99
N HIS A 259 30.30 -44.05 -19.94
CA HIS A 259 31.45 -43.32 -20.47
C HIS A 259 32.19 -42.68 -19.30
N ARG A 260 33.52 -42.71 -19.34
CA ARG A 260 34.38 -42.06 -18.34
C ARG A 260 35.42 -41.25 -19.09
N HIS A 261 35.63 -40.02 -18.64
CA HIS A 261 36.74 -39.20 -19.08
C HIS A 261 37.90 -39.35 -18.10
N ARG A 262 39.12 -39.29 -18.62
CA ARG A 262 40.34 -39.15 -17.82
C ARG A 262 40.72 -37.68 -17.79
N THR A 263 41.41 -37.24 -16.74
CA THR A 263 41.95 -35.88 -16.66
C THR A 263 42.93 -35.58 -17.80
N SER A 264 43.53 -36.62 -18.39
CA SER A 264 44.37 -36.55 -19.59
C SER A 264 43.61 -36.23 -20.88
N ASP A 265 42.28 -36.30 -20.88
CA ASP A 265 41.46 -36.00 -22.07
C ASP A 265 41.36 -34.48 -22.31
N ILE A 266 41.83 -33.67 -21.35
CA ILE A 266 41.89 -32.21 -21.44
C ILE A 266 43.31 -31.80 -21.04
N ASP A 267 44.07 -31.30 -22.00
CA ASP A 267 45.45 -30.85 -21.77
C ASP A 267 45.51 -29.81 -20.63
N GLY A 268 46.38 -30.06 -19.65
CA GLY A 268 46.64 -29.16 -18.51
C GLY A 268 45.72 -29.31 -17.30
N ILE A 269 44.62 -30.07 -17.36
CA ILE A 269 43.72 -30.24 -16.21
C ILE A 269 44.38 -30.98 -15.03
N ASP A 270 45.20 -31.98 -15.32
CA ASP A 270 45.89 -32.78 -14.29
C ASP A 270 46.95 -31.96 -13.54
N GLU A 271 47.47 -30.90 -14.16
CA GLU A 271 48.42 -29.97 -13.55
C GLU A 271 47.69 -28.89 -12.75
N TYR A 272 46.56 -28.38 -13.27
CA TYR A 272 45.71 -27.42 -12.56
C TYR A 272 45.13 -27.99 -11.27
N LEU A 273 44.64 -29.25 -11.28
CA LEU A 273 44.08 -29.91 -10.09
C LEU A 273 45.12 -30.32 -9.03
N LYS A 274 46.42 -30.26 -9.37
CA LYS A 274 47.53 -30.46 -8.41
C LYS A 274 47.93 -29.17 -7.68
N GLN A 275 47.48 -27.99 -8.13
CA GLN A 275 47.85 -26.72 -7.52
C GLN A 275 47.29 -26.58 -6.11
N THR A 276 48.10 -26.00 -5.22
CA THR A 276 47.84 -25.96 -3.78
C THR A 276 46.74 -24.97 -3.40
N ASP A 277 46.46 -24.00 -4.27
CA ASP A 277 45.51 -22.89 -4.04
C ASP A 277 44.40 -22.87 -5.10
N LEU A 278 43.61 -23.95 -5.18
CA LEU A 278 42.36 -23.94 -5.94
C LEU A 278 41.33 -22.98 -5.27
N PRO A 279 40.47 -22.30 -6.06
CA PRO A 279 39.38 -21.47 -5.55
C PRO A 279 38.54 -22.19 -4.47
N GLN A 280 38.05 -21.45 -3.48
CA GLN A 280 37.39 -21.99 -2.27
C GLN A 280 36.22 -22.95 -2.54
N ASP A 281 35.60 -22.87 -3.72
CA ASP A 281 34.44 -23.70 -4.10
C ASP A 281 34.82 -24.99 -4.84
N ILE A 282 36.11 -25.26 -5.05
CA ILE A 282 36.59 -26.43 -5.79
C ILE A 282 37.28 -27.41 -4.83
N VAL A 283 36.75 -28.63 -4.75
CA VAL A 283 37.27 -29.71 -3.92
C VAL A 283 38.58 -30.24 -4.50
N LYS A 284 39.65 -30.28 -3.70
CA LYS A 284 40.97 -30.79 -4.11
C LYS A 284 40.97 -32.33 -4.12
N GLN A 285 41.88 -32.93 -4.88
CA GLN A 285 42.05 -34.39 -4.89
C GLN A 285 42.49 -34.95 -3.52
N SER A 286 43.13 -34.15 -2.67
CA SER A 286 43.39 -34.47 -1.26
C SER A 286 42.10 -34.60 -0.47
N ASP A 287 41.17 -33.66 -0.65
CA ASP A 287 39.95 -33.55 0.12
C ASP A 287 39.02 -34.75 -0.17
N ILE A 288 38.97 -35.19 -1.45
CA ILE A 288 38.26 -36.42 -1.84
C ILE A 288 38.92 -37.66 -1.23
N ARG A 289 40.26 -37.72 -1.18
CA ARG A 289 40.97 -38.85 -0.55
C ARG A 289 40.69 -38.94 0.94
N ASP A 290 40.58 -37.82 1.62
CA ASP A 290 40.28 -37.78 3.06
C ASP A 290 38.82 -38.16 3.35
N VAL A 291 37.88 -37.72 2.51
CA VAL A 291 36.47 -38.18 2.59
C VAL A 291 36.36 -39.69 2.37
N VAL A 292 37.06 -40.24 1.37
CA VAL A 292 37.05 -41.68 1.09
C VAL A 292 37.69 -42.47 2.23
N ARG A 293 38.81 -42.00 2.80
CA ARG A 293 39.43 -42.62 3.97
C ARG A 293 38.52 -42.57 5.20
N ASN A 294 37.90 -41.43 5.48
CA ASN A 294 36.95 -41.30 6.60
C ASN A 294 35.73 -42.20 6.42
N ALA A 295 35.18 -42.29 5.21
CA ALA A 295 34.07 -43.19 4.90
C ALA A 295 34.47 -44.67 5.07
N GLN A 296 35.65 -45.06 4.59
CA GLN A 296 36.17 -46.42 4.76
C GLN A 296 36.44 -46.75 6.24
N LEU A 297 37.06 -45.83 6.98
CA LEU A 297 37.33 -46.00 8.42
C LEU A 297 36.04 -46.03 9.27
N SER A 298 34.98 -45.34 8.85
CA SER A 298 33.67 -45.42 9.51
C SER A 298 33.02 -46.82 9.42
N GLY A 299 33.41 -47.62 8.42
CA GLY A 299 32.96 -49.00 8.23
C GLY A 299 33.76 -50.04 9.01
N TYR A 300 34.95 -49.71 9.53
CA TYR A 300 35.77 -50.61 10.34
C TYR A 300 35.70 -50.19 11.81
N VAL A 301 34.86 -50.89 12.60
CA VAL A 301 34.75 -50.91 14.08
C VAL A 301 35.25 -49.65 14.83
N ARG A 302 34.33 -48.90 15.45
CA ARG A 302 34.69 -47.67 16.21
C ARG A 302 35.67 -48.03 17.33
N LEU A 303 36.69 -47.19 17.55
CA LEU A 303 37.68 -47.35 18.62
C LEU A 303 37.04 -47.63 19.99
N ALA A 304 35.88 -47.03 20.26
CA ALA A 304 35.11 -47.24 21.48
C ALA A 304 34.62 -48.69 21.65
N ASP A 305 34.21 -49.36 20.57
CA ASP A 305 33.74 -50.75 20.60
C ASP A 305 34.92 -51.70 20.88
N ILE A 306 36.08 -51.44 20.29
CA ILE A 306 37.32 -52.18 20.55
C ILE A 306 37.72 -52.01 22.02
N GLN A 307 37.71 -50.77 22.54
CA GLN A 307 38.07 -50.49 23.92
C GLN A 307 37.09 -51.17 24.90
N TYR A 308 35.79 -51.15 24.60
CA TYR A 308 34.76 -51.80 25.40
C TYR A 308 34.93 -53.32 25.44
N GLN A 309 35.27 -53.94 24.31
CA GLN A 309 35.57 -55.37 24.26
C GLN A 309 36.83 -55.70 25.06
N LEU A 310 37.93 -54.95 24.86
CA LEU A 310 39.18 -55.14 25.58
C LEU A 310 39.01 -55.05 27.10
N ASN A 311 38.26 -54.06 27.60
CA ASN A 311 38.03 -53.85 29.03
C ASN A 311 37.24 -55.00 29.72
N ASN A 312 36.60 -55.86 28.92
CA ASN A 312 35.78 -56.96 29.40
C ASN A 312 36.34 -58.34 29.02
N ILE A 313 37.52 -58.41 28.40
CA ILE A 313 38.22 -59.67 28.15
C ILE A 313 38.45 -60.39 29.49
N GLY A 314 38.17 -61.70 29.52
CA GLY A 314 38.35 -62.55 30.70
C GLY A 314 37.25 -62.44 31.76
N LYS A 315 36.26 -61.56 31.59
CA LYS A 315 35.04 -61.54 32.41
C LYS A 315 33.95 -62.40 31.77
N LEU A 316 33.10 -62.99 32.60
CA LEU A 316 31.93 -63.74 32.12
C LEU A 316 30.71 -62.83 32.14
N LYS A 317 29.98 -62.77 31.02
CA LYS A 317 28.76 -61.96 30.92
C LYS A 317 27.59 -62.73 31.53
N ASP A 318 26.95 -62.15 32.53
CA ASP A 318 25.65 -62.62 33.00
C ASP A 318 24.61 -62.36 31.91
N VAL A 319 23.92 -63.43 31.48
CA VAL A 319 22.93 -63.37 30.39
C VAL A 319 21.65 -62.69 30.85
N ALA A 320 21.29 -62.76 32.14
CA ALA A 320 20.06 -62.18 32.65
C ALA A 320 20.16 -60.66 32.81
N THR A 321 21.28 -60.17 33.33
CA THR A 321 21.49 -58.74 33.61
C THR A 321 22.35 -58.02 32.56
N GLY A 322 23.10 -58.78 31.76
CA GLY A 322 24.05 -58.24 30.78
C GLY A 322 25.38 -57.77 31.40
N GLN A 323 25.56 -57.86 32.72
CA GLN A 323 26.75 -57.39 33.42
C GLN A 323 27.95 -58.34 33.23
N TYR A 324 29.15 -57.79 33.03
CA TYR A 324 30.38 -58.58 33.03
C TYR A 324 30.89 -58.80 34.47
N LEU A 325 31.02 -60.07 34.85
CA LEU A 325 31.45 -60.52 36.18
C LEU A 325 32.91 -60.98 36.14
N SER A 326 33.70 -60.55 37.13
CA SER A 326 35.11 -60.98 37.23
C SER A 326 35.20 -62.29 38.02
N VAL A 327 36.04 -63.23 37.57
CA VAL A 327 36.23 -64.50 38.26
C VAL A 327 37.32 -64.36 39.33
N ARG A 328 37.03 -64.80 40.56
CA ARG A 328 37.99 -64.82 41.67
C ARG A 328 38.00 -66.20 42.31
N VAL A 329 39.18 -66.80 42.45
CA VAL A 329 39.34 -68.07 43.18
C VAL A 329 39.92 -67.77 44.56
N VAL A 330 39.24 -68.20 45.61
CA VAL A 330 39.62 -67.96 47.01
C VAL A 330 39.79 -69.28 47.77
N ASP A 331 40.51 -69.24 48.88
CA ASP A 331 40.68 -70.41 49.74
C ASP A 331 39.44 -70.70 50.59
N LYS A 332 39.37 -71.92 51.13
CA LYS A 332 38.21 -72.37 51.91
C LYS A 332 37.93 -71.46 53.11
N GLY A 333 36.68 -71.02 53.26
CA GLY A 333 36.20 -70.12 54.30
C GLY A 333 36.53 -68.64 54.07
N LYS A 334 37.10 -68.26 52.90
CA LYS A 334 37.54 -66.89 52.59
C LYS A 334 36.73 -66.23 51.48
N VAL A 335 35.50 -66.67 51.23
CA VAL A 335 34.59 -65.97 50.31
C VAL A 335 34.33 -64.56 50.85
N PRO A 336 34.59 -63.50 50.05
CA PRO A 336 34.30 -62.13 50.46
C PRO A 336 32.81 -61.95 50.78
N TYR A 337 32.51 -61.15 51.80
CA TYR A 337 31.12 -60.88 52.18
C TYR A 337 30.31 -60.19 51.06
N ASN A 338 30.96 -59.33 50.27
CA ASN A 338 30.36 -58.73 49.08
C ASN A 338 30.91 -59.40 47.82
N THR A 339 30.04 -60.11 47.10
CA THR A 339 30.35 -60.79 45.84
C THR A 339 29.71 -60.12 44.63
N SER A 340 29.13 -58.92 44.76
CA SER A 340 28.55 -58.19 43.64
C SER A 340 29.57 -57.94 42.53
N GLY A 341 29.24 -58.31 41.30
CA GLY A 341 30.15 -58.20 40.16
C GLY A 341 31.23 -59.29 40.09
N LEU A 342 31.20 -60.29 40.98
CA LEU A 342 32.17 -61.38 41.04
C LEU A 342 31.51 -62.75 40.90
N ILE A 343 32.22 -63.67 40.23
CA ILE A 343 31.99 -65.11 40.37
C ILE A 343 33.12 -65.64 41.24
N VAL A 344 32.78 -66.15 42.42
CA VAL A 344 33.78 -66.64 43.38
C VAL A 344 33.78 -68.16 43.42
N PHE A 345 34.92 -68.77 43.10
CA PHE A 345 35.15 -70.19 43.31
C PHE A 345 35.97 -70.38 44.59
N GLU A 346 35.42 -71.14 45.52
CA GLU A 346 36.12 -71.51 46.74
C GLU A 346 36.88 -72.82 46.50
N ARG A 347 38.17 -72.85 46.85
CA ARG A 347 38.96 -74.08 46.76
C ARG A 347 38.47 -75.07 47.82
N SER A 348 38.09 -76.26 47.37
CA SER A 348 37.85 -77.40 48.26
C SER A 348 39.15 -77.75 48.99
N GLY A 349 39.29 -77.30 50.24
CA GLY A 349 40.45 -77.60 51.07
C GLY A 349 40.62 -79.11 51.27
N GLY A 350 41.68 -79.66 50.68
CA GLY A 350 42.33 -80.87 51.14
C GLY A 350 43.59 -80.48 51.90
N LYS A 351 43.85 -81.17 53.01
CA LYS A 351 45.24 -81.52 53.34
C LYS A 351 45.81 -82.35 52.19
#